data_AF-A0A7C5YWX0-F1
#
_entry.id   AF-A0A7C5YWX0-F1
#
_cell.length_a   1.000
_cell.length_b   1.000
_cell.length_c   1.000
_cell.angle_alpha   90.00
_cell.angle_beta   90.00
_cell.angle_gamma   90.00
#
_symmetry.space_group_name_H-M   'P 1'
#
loop_
_entity.id
_entity.type
_entity.pdbx_description
1 polymer ?
#
loop_
_entity_poly.entity_id
_entity_poly.type
_entity_poly.pdbx_seq_one_letter_code
_entity_poly.pdbx_strand_id
1 'polypeptide(L)'
;MEIATQIGKSIQRVLGEEADSLAHQTGFVKRQRKINGSIFAKILITGVLDNPLLTYTDLSQDAALLSVTISPQGLEQRFTQEAARLMQEILTRLVECVITSITPATVPILQRFNGVYIRDSSVVPLP
;
A
#
# COMPACT_ATOMS: atom_id res chain seq x y z
N MET A 1 12.53 -10.14 18.19
CA MET A 1 12.75 -8.68 18.12
C MET A 1 13.34 -8.27 16.77
N GLU A 2 14.30 -9.02 16.22
CA GLU A 2 14.94 -8.75 14.91
C GLU A 2 14.00 -8.79 13.68
N ILE A 3 13.10 -9.78 13.60
CA ILE A 3 12.12 -9.92 12.50
C ILE A 3 11.17 -8.72 12.42
N ALA A 4 10.66 -8.25 13.57
CA ALA A 4 9.75 -7.10 13.60
C ALA A 4 10.45 -5.82 13.09
N THR A 5 11.72 -5.63 13.45
CA THR A 5 12.54 -4.51 12.94
C THR A 5 12.81 -4.63 11.43
N GLN A 6 13.11 -5.83 10.93
CA GLN A 6 13.33 -6.08 9.51
C GLN A 6 12.07 -5.85 8.67
N ILE A 7 10.92 -6.34 9.15
CA ILE A 7 9.62 -6.10 8.52
C ILE A 7 9.31 -4.59 8.54
N GLY A 8 9.52 -3.92 9.68
CA GLY A 8 9.30 -2.48 9.81
C GLY A 8 10.11 -1.67 8.78
N LYS A 9 11.40 -1.96 8.61
CA LYS A 9 12.24 -1.34 7.59
C LYS A 9 11.76 -1.61 6.17
N SER A 10 11.29 -2.84 5.90
CA SER A 10 10.77 -3.22 4.59
C SER A 10 9.49 -2.46 4.26
N ILE A 11 8.55 -2.36 5.21
CA ILE A 11 7.32 -1.59 5.06
C ILE A 11 7.65 -0.11 4.83
N GLN A 12 8.58 0.46 5.59
CA GLN A 12 9.00 1.87 5.42
C GLN A 12 9.57 2.14 4.03
N ARG A 13 10.39 1.23 3.49
CA ARG A 13 10.95 1.33 2.14
C ARG A 13 9.85 1.22 1.08
N VAL A 14 8.95 0.24 1.20
CA VAL A 14 7.84 0.03 0.24
C VAL A 14 6.89 1.23 0.23
N LEU A 15 6.48 1.73 1.39
CA LEU A 15 5.64 2.92 1.53
C LEU A 15 6.39 4.24 1.32
N GLY A 16 7.67 4.19 0.96
CA GLY A 16 8.53 5.34 0.67
C GLY A 16 8.91 5.41 -0.81
N GLU A 17 10.21 5.25 -1.08
CA GLU A 17 10.80 5.42 -2.41
C GLU A 17 10.21 4.46 -3.47
N GLU A 18 9.83 3.25 -3.05
CA GLU A 18 9.23 2.27 -3.96
C GLU A 18 7.81 2.65 -4.36
N ALA A 19 6.97 3.12 -3.43
CA ALA A 19 5.64 3.61 -3.76
C ALA A 19 5.70 4.76 -4.78
N ASP A 20 6.70 5.64 -4.66
CA ASP A 20 6.92 6.71 -5.64
C ASP A 20 7.35 6.17 -7.01
N SER A 21 8.23 5.16 -7.03
CA SER A 21 8.64 4.49 -8.27
C SER A 21 7.48 3.76 -8.95
N LEU A 22 6.68 3.03 -8.16
CA LEU A 22 5.48 2.33 -8.62
C LEU A 22 4.45 3.32 -9.17
N ALA A 23 4.29 4.49 -8.55
CA ALA A 23 3.36 5.51 -9.02
C ALA A 23 3.68 6.01 -10.44
N HIS A 24 4.96 6.06 -10.83
CA HIS A 24 5.34 6.34 -12.21
C HIS A 24 5.05 5.14 -13.12
N GLN A 25 5.38 3.92 -12.69
CA GLN A 25 5.17 2.69 -13.46
C GLN A 25 3.70 2.41 -13.76
N THR A 26 2.80 2.66 -12.80
CA THR A 26 1.36 2.47 -12.98
C THR A 26 0.68 3.64 -13.69
N GLY A 27 1.40 4.72 -13.95
CA GLY A 27 0.89 5.94 -14.58
C GLY A 27 0.05 6.83 -13.66
N PHE A 28 -0.01 6.53 -12.36
CA PHE A 28 -0.67 7.38 -11.35
C PHE A 28 -0.02 8.76 -11.28
N VAL A 29 1.31 8.82 -11.33
CA VAL A 29 2.08 10.05 -11.47
C VAL A 29 2.66 10.12 -12.88
N LYS A 30 2.21 11.11 -13.65
CA LYS A 30 2.79 11.45 -14.98
C LYS A 30 3.73 12.65 -14.92
N ARG A 31 3.56 13.48 -13.89
CA ARG A 31 4.41 14.64 -13.58
C ARG A 31 4.45 14.79 -12.07
N GLN A 32 5.64 15.02 -11.51
CA GLN A 32 5.81 15.27 -10.08
C GLN A 32 5.02 16.52 -9.67
N ARG A 33 4.16 16.39 -8.65
CA ARG A 33 3.35 17.46 -8.06
C ARG A 33 3.34 17.28 -6.53
N LYS A 34 2.37 17.88 -5.83
CA LYS A 34 2.21 17.81 -4.37
C LYS A 34 1.93 16.40 -3.83
N ILE A 35 1.36 15.52 -4.65
CA ILE A 35 1.02 14.14 -4.27
C ILE A 35 1.83 13.21 -5.16
N ASN A 36 2.68 12.39 -4.53
CA ASN A 36 3.38 11.26 -5.10
C ASN A 36 2.73 9.94 -4.62
N GLY A 37 3.32 8.80 -4.99
CA GLY A 37 2.76 7.49 -4.64
C GLY A 37 2.76 7.22 -3.13
N SER A 38 3.88 7.54 -2.47
CA SER A 38 4.06 7.34 -1.03
C SER A 38 3.08 8.16 -0.19
N ILE A 39 2.87 9.44 -0.53
CA ILE A 39 1.91 10.30 0.16
C ILE A 39 0.49 9.76 -0.02
N PHE A 40 0.10 9.43 -1.26
CA PHE A 40 -1.24 8.93 -1.53
C PHE A 40 -1.53 7.62 -0.77
N ALA A 41 -0.59 6.67 -0.80
CA ALA A 41 -0.72 5.40 -0.10
C ALA A 41 -0.80 5.60 1.43
N LYS A 42 0.05 6.48 1.98
CA LYS A 42 0.05 6.76 3.43
C LYS A 42 -1.27 7.37 3.88
N ILE A 43 -1.81 8.38 3.19
CA ILE A 43 -3.10 9.01 3.51
C ILE A 43 -4.20 7.94 3.61
N LEU A 44 -4.28 7.07 2.60
CA LEU A 44 -5.29 6.00 2.58
C LEU A 44 -5.11 5.00 3.72
N ILE A 45 -3.88 4.52 3.93
CA ILE A 45 -3.62 3.50 4.94
C ILE A 45 -3.84 4.07 6.34
N THR A 46 -3.27 5.23 6.66
CA THR A 46 -3.39 5.79 8.01
C THR A 46 -4.82 6.22 8.31
N GLY A 47 -5.51 6.82 7.33
CA GLY A 47 -6.90 7.18 7.52
C GLY A 47 -7.76 5.96 7.85
N VAL A 48 -7.71 4.91 7.02
CA VAL A 48 -8.58 3.73 7.19
C VAL A 48 -8.28 2.97 8.49
N LEU A 49 -7.03 3.02 8.98
CA LEU A 49 -6.67 2.42 10.26
C LEU A 49 -7.35 3.11 11.45
N ASP A 50 -7.57 4.43 11.37
CA ASP A 50 -8.19 5.22 12.43
C ASP A 50 -9.73 5.20 12.32
N ASN A 51 -10.26 5.27 11.09
CA ASN A 51 -11.70 5.24 10.82
C ASN A 51 -12.00 4.50 9.49
N PRO A 52 -12.76 3.40 9.50
CA PRO A 52 -13.09 2.66 8.28
C PRO A 52 -14.09 3.38 7.35
N LEU A 53 -14.77 4.43 7.82
CA LEU A 53 -15.80 5.18 7.09
C LEU A 53 -15.41 6.64 6.91
N LEU A 54 -14.24 6.88 6.31
CA LEU A 54 -13.74 8.23 6.07
C LEU A 54 -14.41 8.91 4.88
N THR A 55 -14.63 10.22 5.04
CA THR A 55 -14.99 11.10 3.94
C THR A 55 -13.74 11.63 3.23
N TYR A 56 -13.89 12.17 2.02
CA TYR A 56 -12.79 12.87 1.34
C TYR A 56 -12.31 14.10 2.11
N THR A 57 -13.17 14.70 2.94
CA THR A 57 -12.79 15.82 3.82
C THR A 57 -11.81 15.36 4.89
N ASP A 58 -12.08 14.21 5.51
CA ASP A 58 -11.22 13.65 6.55
C ASP A 58 -9.85 13.28 5.98
N LEU A 59 -9.82 12.54 4.86
CA LEU A 59 -8.56 12.20 4.18
C LEU A 59 -7.76 13.44 3.72
N SER A 60 -8.46 14.51 3.32
CA SER A 60 -7.85 15.78 2.95
C SER A 60 -7.22 16.50 4.14
N GLN A 61 -7.74 16.31 5.35
CA GLN A 61 -7.15 16.81 6.59
C GLN A 61 -5.95 15.95 7.02
N ASP A 62 -6.06 14.63 6.90
CA ASP A 62 -4.95 13.71 7.18
C ASP A 62 -3.73 13.97 6.28
N ALA A 63 -3.96 14.37 5.03
CA ALA A 63 -2.90 14.79 4.12
C ALA A 63 -2.03 15.93 4.69
N ALA A 64 -2.59 16.80 5.54
CA ALA A 64 -1.85 17.88 6.18
C ALA A 64 -0.81 17.36 7.18
N LEU A 65 -1.04 16.20 7.81
CA LEU A 65 -0.05 15.53 8.68
C LEU A 65 1.20 15.10 7.89
N LEU A 66 1.05 14.88 6.59
CA LEU A 66 2.14 14.60 5.65
C LEU A 66 2.65 15.86 4.94
N SER A 67 2.32 17.06 5.46
CA SER A 67 2.68 18.37 4.89
C SER A 67 2.14 18.61 3.48
N VAL A 68 0.99 18.00 3.13
CA VAL A 68 0.33 18.20 1.84
C VAL A 68 -1.03 18.86 2.01
N THR A 69 -1.19 20.00 1.34
CA THR A 69 -2.50 20.66 1.19
C THR A 69 -3.14 20.25 -0.12
N ILE A 70 -4.28 19.56 -0.02
CA ILE A 70 -5.16 19.18 -1.13
C ILE A 70 -6.60 19.55 -0.74
N SER A 71 -7.50 19.69 -1.72
CA SER A 71 -8.93 19.82 -1.45
C SER A 71 -9.59 18.44 -1.48
N PRO A 72 -10.76 18.25 -0.85
CA PRO A 72 -11.52 17.00 -0.94
C PRO A 72 -11.79 16.58 -2.40
N GLN A 73 -12.18 17.54 -3.25
CA GLN A 73 -12.41 17.28 -4.69
C GLN A 73 -11.12 16.94 -5.43
N GLY A 74 -10.00 17.58 -5.08
CA GLY A 74 -8.71 17.27 -5.66
C GLY A 74 -8.20 15.88 -5.27
N LEU A 75 -8.60 15.38 -4.09
CA LEU A 75 -8.31 14.03 -3.65
C LEU A 75 -9.24 13.00 -4.32
N GLU A 76 -10.54 13.28 -4.39
CA GLU A 76 -11.53 12.47 -5.11
C GLU A 76 -11.08 12.20 -6.56
N GLN A 77 -10.60 13.23 -7.27
CA GLN A 77 -10.09 13.11 -8.65
C GLN A 77 -8.89 12.17 -8.80
N ARG A 78 -8.25 11.77 -7.70
CA ARG A 78 -7.13 10.81 -7.70
C ARG A 78 -7.57 9.37 -7.52
N PHE A 79 -8.84 9.09 -7.23
CA PHE A 79 -9.38 7.74 -7.19
C PHE A 79 -9.65 7.23 -8.61
N THR A 80 -8.57 6.96 -9.34
CA THR A 80 -8.60 6.46 -10.72
C THR A 80 -8.21 4.99 -10.79
N GLN A 81 -8.33 4.39 -11.97
CA GLN A 81 -7.89 3.01 -12.20
C GLN A 81 -6.37 2.86 -11.97
N GLU A 82 -5.58 3.86 -12.33
CA GLU A 82 -4.13 3.88 -12.09
C GLU A 82 -3.80 3.94 -10.60
N ALA A 83 -4.60 4.65 -9.81
CA ALA A 83 -4.47 4.69 -8.35
C ALA A 83 -4.78 3.33 -7.72
N ALA A 84 -5.81 2.64 -8.21
CA ALA A 84 -6.12 1.27 -7.78
C ALA A 84 -4.97 0.29 -8.11
N ARG A 85 -4.41 0.38 -9.33
CA ARG A 85 -3.22 -0.40 -9.73
C ARG A 85 -2.02 -0.09 -8.85
N LEU A 86 -1.78 1.19 -8.52
CA LEU A 86 -0.73 1.56 -7.58
C LEU A 86 -0.90 0.87 -6.23
N MET A 87 -2.10 0.92 -5.64
CA MET A 87 -2.36 0.28 -4.35
C MET A 87 -2.21 -1.25 -4.41
N GLN A 88 -2.60 -1.87 -5.53
CA GLN A 88 -2.40 -3.30 -5.77
C GLN A 88 -0.90 -3.67 -5.83
N GLU A 89 -0.09 -2.90 -6.55
CA GLU A 89 1.36 -3.12 -6.64
C GLU A 89 2.04 -2.91 -5.28
N ILE A 90 1.65 -1.89 -4.52
CA ILE A 90 2.14 -1.67 -3.16
C ILE A 90 1.80 -2.85 -2.25
N LEU A 91 0.56 -3.33 -2.28
CA LEU A 91 0.14 -4.50 -1.50
C LEU A 91 0.96 -5.74 -1.89
N THR A 92 1.16 -5.95 -3.20
CA THR A 92 1.97 -7.07 -3.72
C THR A 92 3.39 -7.01 -3.17
N ARG A 93 4.05 -5.84 -3.23
CA ARG A 93 5.41 -5.65 -2.67
C ARG A 93 5.48 -5.84 -1.16
N LEU A 94 4.48 -5.39 -0.42
CA LEU A 94 4.41 -5.60 1.03
C LEU A 94 4.30 -7.10 1.35
N VAL A 95 3.42 -7.82 0.66
CA VAL A 95 3.24 -9.27 0.81
C VAL A 95 4.53 -10.02 0.47
N GLU A 96 5.16 -9.71 -0.66
CA GLU A 96 6.45 -10.30 -1.06
C GLU A 96 7.53 -10.10 0.01
N CYS A 97 7.65 -8.87 0.55
CA CYS A 97 8.63 -8.56 1.59
C CYS A 97 8.38 -9.39 2.86
N VAL A 98 7.12 -9.52 3.29
CA VAL A 98 6.79 -10.29 4.50
C VAL A 98 7.06 -11.78 4.29
N ILE A 99 6.64 -12.37 3.17
CA ILE A 99 6.83 -13.80 2.88
C ILE A 99 8.32 -14.14 2.76
N THR A 100 9.09 -13.33 2.02
CA THR A 100 10.51 -13.62 1.76
C THR A 100 11.42 -13.33 2.95
N SER A 101 11.01 -12.46 3.88
CA SER A 101 11.71 -12.23 5.14
C SER A 101 11.70 -13.43 6.08
N ILE A 102 10.79 -14.38 5.84
CA ILE A 102 10.76 -15.67 6.49
C ILE A 102 11.61 -16.60 5.63
N THR A 103 12.89 -16.75 5.96
CA THR A 103 13.67 -17.88 5.46
C THR A 103 12.88 -19.13 5.85
N PRO A 104 12.40 -19.96 4.91
CA PRO A 104 11.93 -21.26 5.30
C PRO A 104 13.16 -21.92 5.90
N ALA A 105 13.17 -22.12 7.22
CA ALA A 105 13.91 -23.27 7.72
C ALA A 105 13.46 -24.41 6.81
N THR A 106 14.40 -25.12 6.20
CA THR A 106 14.11 -26.29 5.36
C THR A 106 13.47 -27.34 6.25
N VAL A 107 12.19 -27.14 6.59
CA VAL A 107 11.38 -28.04 7.38
C VAL A 107 10.89 -29.06 6.36
N PRO A 108 11.36 -30.31 6.41
CA PRO A 108 11.06 -31.30 5.37
C PRO A 108 9.55 -31.50 5.15
N ILE A 109 8.72 -31.27 6.18
CA ILE A 109 7.26 -31.35 6.06
C ILE A 109 6.67 -30.31 5.08
N LEU A 110 7.29 -29.13 4.97
CA LEU A 110 6.79 -28.04 4.14
C LEU A 110 7.09 -28.27 2.64
N GLN A 111 8.10 -29.08 2.32
CA GLN A 111 8.46 -29.43 0.94
C GLN A 111 7.37 -30.24 0.21
N ARG A 112 6.41 -30.79 0.95
CA ARG A 112 5.27 -31.54 0.39
C ARG A 112 4.18 -30.64 -0.16
N PHE A 113 4.20 -29.34 0.15
CA PHE A 113 3.20 -28.39 -0.32
C PHE A 113 3.75 -27.61 -1.52
N ASN A 114 2.88 -27.35 -2.50
CA ASN A 114 3.25 -26.63 -3.73
C ASN A 114 3.54 -25.13 -3.50
N GLY A 115 3.14 -24.58 -2.37
CA GLY A 115 3.38 -23.18 -2.01
C GLY A 115 2.42 -22.66 -0.95
N VAL A 116 2.61 -21.39 -0.61
CA VAL A 116 1.68 -20.62 0.22
C VAL A 116 0.79 -19.80 -0.71
N TYR A 117 -0.53 -19.99 -0.60
CA TYR A 117 -1.51 -19.25 -1.39
C TYR A 117 -2.20 -18.23 -0.49
N ILE A 118 -2.14 -16.96 -0.87
CA ILE A 118 -2.89 -15.89 -0.21
C ILE A 118 -4.17 -15.67 -0.99
N ARG A 119 -5.30 -15.89 -0.33
CA ARG A 119 -6.62 -15.64 -0.91
C ARG A 119 -7.04 -14.22 -0.61
N ASP A 120 -7.29 -13.45 -1.66
CA ASP A 120 -7.95 -12.17 -1.54
C ASP A 120 -9.40 -12.37 -1.09
N SER A 121 -9.78 -11.71 0.00
CA SER A 121 -11.15 -11.71 0.55
C SER A 121 -11.79 -10.33 0.49
N SER A 122 -11.20 -9.38 -0.24
CA SER A 122 -11.69 -8.01 -0.41
C SER A 122 -12.90 -7.91 -1.34
N VAL A 123 -13.14 -8.92 -2.17
CA VAL A 123 -14.30 -9.00 -3.07
C VAL A 123 -15.28 -10.05 -2.54
N VAL A 124 -16.48 -9.61 -2.16
CA VAL A 124 -17.63 -10.49 -1.96
C VAL A 124 -18.47 -10.40 -3.23
N PRO A 125 -18.32 -11.32 -4.21
CA PRO A 125 -19.20 -11.35 -5.36
C PRO A 125 -20.61 -11.67 -4.87
N LEU A 126 -21.58 -10.84 -5.24
CA LEU A 126 -22.98 -11.18 -5.08
C LEU A 126 -23.36 -12.28 -6.10
N PRO A 127 -24.34 -13.14 -5.79
CA PRO A 127 -24.82 -14.19 -6.70
C PRO A 127 -25.32 -13.67 -8.05
#